data_AF-N1UP48-F1
#
_entry.id   AF-N1UP48-F1
#
_cell.length_a   1.000
_cell.length_b   1.000
_cell.length_c   1.000
_cell.angle_alpha   90.00
_cell.angle_beta   90.00
_cell.angle_gamma   90.00
#
_symmetry.space_group_name_H-M   'P 1'
#
loop_
_entity.id
_entity.type
_entity.pdbx_description
1 polymer ?
#
loop_
_entity_poly.entity_id
_entity_poly.type
_entity_poly.pdbx_seq_one_letter_code
_entity_poly.pdbx_strand_id
1 'polypeptide(L)'
;FGRAAAIGAGGLALALLLPLGIPGFTNGAFPQGSRLDWLGQPTGLNPIVSLGDNLRRPGAFGRMTYATDSETPLYLRTVTLENLTGARWRPTDSRSEQREGVEDMGPPGTRRLLEDGTVTTTVVETHSFTSPWLPVPYAPTEVDGLDGDWSWDPRTLAIQASLGTSSANQVYTVVSVAPDLTRETLEDADPIGRPAVDSMFTSLPGSMPDIIIDTTEDVLDGLADPYEQAMAIQSYLRGPGFVYSEQAPVDGGYDQSGFEVVGAFLEEKAGYCVHYASTMAIMARQAGIPSRIAVGYAPGRQTGDVVDADGEELPEYEIDSRDAHAWPELYFDDIGWVAFEPTPGRGAVPDYAQADAAPAPDPAEPDSLNPGAGPTLPTVPREERQQGGAGQAEESPAQSLWAAAGAAVLLLALLAP
;
A
#
# COMPACT_ATOMS: atom_id res chain seq x y z
N PHE A 1 1.41 -46.30 28.81
CA PHE A 1 0.73 -45.07 28.35
C PHE A 1 1.14 -43.81 29.11
N GLY A 2 1.26 -43.82 30.45
CA GLY A 2 1.59 -42.60 31.21
C GLY A 2 2.97 -41.96 30.92
N ARG A 3 4.01 -42.77 30.68
CA ARG A 3 5.38 -42.26 30.44
C ARG A 3 5.55 -41.56 29.08
N ALA A 4 4.94 -42.10 28.02
CA ALA A 4 4.95 -41.47 26.70
C ALA A 4 4.15 -40.17 26.67
N ALA A 5 3.01 -40.11 27.39
CA ALA A 5 2.23 -38.90 27.55
C ALA A 5 2.97 -37.81 28.35
N ALA A 6 3.70 -38.22 29.40
CA ALA A 6 4.52 -37.30 30.20
C ALA A 6 5.71 -36.72 29.40
N ILE A 7 6.36 -37.54 28.56
CA ILE A 7 7.44 -37.08 27.67
C ILE A 7 6.89 -36.13 26.59
N GLY A 8 5.73 -36.46 26.01
CA GLY A 8 5.05 -35.58 25.05
C GLY A 8 4.65 -34.24 25.66
N ALA A 9 4.07 -34.25 26.86
CA ALA A 9 3.70 -33.03 27.59
C ALA A 9 4.93 -32.21 27.99
N GLY A 10 6.01 -32.87 28.42
CA GLY A 10 7.28 -32.21 28.76
C GLY A 10 7.93 -31.54 27.54
N GLY A 11 7.96 -32.23 26.40
CA GLY A 11 8.47 -31.66 25.15
C GLY A 11 7.65 -30.45 24.66
N LEU A 12 6.32 -30.52 24.77
CA LEU A 12 5.44 -29.41 24.40
C LEU A 12 5.61 -28.20 25.34
N ALA A 13 5.70 -28.44 26.65
CA ALA A 13 5.95 -27.38 27.63
C ALA A 13 7.31 -26.71 27.40
N LEU A 14 8.35 -27.50 27.09
CA LEU A 14 9.67 -26.96 26.79
C LEU A 14 9.64 -26.11 25.51
N ALA A 15 8.97 -26.57 24.46
CA ALA A 15 8.82 -25.83 23.20
C ALA A 15 8.05 -24.51 23.37
N LEU A 16 7.08 -24.46 24.29
CA LEU A 16 6.31 -23.24 24.61
C LEU A 16 7.09 -22.26 25.49
N LEU A 17 7.97 -22.75 26.37
CA LEU A 17 8.68 -21.91 27.34
C LEU A 17 10.06 -21.43 26.86
N LEU A 18 10.71 -22.19 25.97
CA LEU A 18 12.01 -21.84 25.38
C LEU A 18 12.07 -20.43 24.76
N PRO A 19 11.06 -19.98 23.98
CA PRO A 19 11.05 -18.65 23.37
C PRO A 19 11.10 -17.49 24.38
N LEU A 20 10.57 -17.70 25.59
CA LEU A 20 10.53 -16.67 26.65
C LEU A 20 11.89 -16.44 27.31
N GLY A 21 12.79 -17.42 27.21
CA GLY A 21 14.10 -17.41 27.88
C GLY A 21 15.28 -17.00 27.00
N ILE A 22 15.07 -16.80 25.68
CA ILE A 22 16.12 -16.42 24.73
C ILE A 22 16.06 -14.90 24.50
N PRO A 23 17.01 -14.12 25.04
CA PRO A 23 17.08 -12.68 24.79
C PRO A 23 17.33 -12.45 23.29
N GLY A 24 16.44 -11.72 22.62
CA GLY A 24 16.53 -11.48 21.17
C GLY A 24 15.50 -12.24 20.32
N PHE A 25 14.77 -13.22 20.87
CA PHE A 25 13.68 -13.87 20.13
C PHE A 25 12.50 -12.91 19.86
N THR A 26 12.32 -11.89 20.71
CA THR A 26 11.38 -10.79 20.52
C THR A 26 11.99 -9.57 19.81
N ASN A 27 13.31 -9.57 19.57
CA ASN A 27 14.06 -8.49 18.96
C ASN A 27 14.91 -9.01 17.79
N GLY A 28 14.33 -9.09 16.60
CA GLY A 28 15.03 -8.78 15.35
C GLY A 28 15.92 -9.84 14.68
N ALA A 29 15.53 -11.11 14.61
CA ALA A 29 16.26 -12.11 13.80
C ALA A 29 15.39 -12.98 12.85
N PHE A 30 14.08 -12.71 12.74
CA PHE A 30 13.18 -13.40 11.82
C PHE A 30 12.56 -12.40 10.82
N PRO A 31 12.24 -12.81 9.58
CA PRO A 31 11.55 -11.95 8.63
C PRO A 31 10.26 -11.40 9.27
N GLN A 32 10.12 -10.07 9.22
CA GLN A 32 8.99 -9.33 9.78
C GLN A 32 7.70 -9.80 9.10
N GLY A 33 6.85 -10.55 9.82
CA GLY A 33 5.58 -11.05 9.29
C GLY A 33 5.04 -12.30 9.98
N SER A 34 5.89 -13.10 10.63
CA SER A 34 5.45 -14.30 11.35
C SER A 34 5.58 -14.12 12.86
N ARG A 35 4.70 -13.31 13.45
CA ARG A 35 4.38 -13.39 14.88
C ARG A 35 3.29 -14.44 15.03
N LEU A 36 3.60 -15.55 15.69
CA LEU A 36 2.61 -16.56 16.06
C LEU A 36 1.92 -16.09 17.36
N ASP A 37 0.95 -15.19 17.25
CA ASP A 37 0.15 -14.74 18.38
C ASP A 37 -1.03 -15.71 18.62
N TRP A 38 -0.97 -16.44 19.73
CA TRP A 38 -1.97 -17.45 20.15
C TRP A 38 -3.36 -16.84 20.43
N LEU A 39 -3.46 -15.52 20.61
CA LEU A 39 -4.68 -14.82 21.01
C LEU A 39 -5.34 -14.06 19.85
N GLY A 40 -5.65 -14.75 18.75
CA GLY A 40 -6.75 -14.39 17.83
C GLY A 40 -6.84 -12.96 17.27
N GLN A 41 -5.78 -12.16 17.35
CA GLN A 41 -5.68 -10.86 16.69
C GLN A 41 -5.09 -11.12 15.30
N PRO A 42 -5.80 -10.83 14.19
CA PRO A 42 -5.16 -10.88 12.89
C PRO A 42 -3.99 -9.89 12.92
N THR A 43 -2.76 -10.40 12.88
CA THR A 43 -1.59 -9.56 12.70
C THR A 43 -1.69 -8.98 11.30
N GLY A 44 -2.29 -7.78 11.23
CA GLY A 44 -2.49 -7.04 10.00
C GLY A 44 -1.16 -6.89 9.29
N LEU A 45 -1.07 -7.48 8.11
CA LEU A 45 -0.02 -7.17 7.14
C LEU A 45 0.00 -5.65 7.00
N ASN A 46 1.14 -5.01 7.23
CA ASN A 46 1.26 -3.57 7.03
C ASN A 46 1.14 -3.31 5.52
N PRO A 47 0.08 -2.62 5.04
CA PRO A 47 -0.16 -2.46 3.61
C PRO A 47 1.00 -1.77 2.88
N ILE A 48 1.72 -0.90 3.58
CA ILE A 48 2.89 -0.19 3.03
C ILE A 48 4.08 -1.13 2.83
N VAL A 49 4.35 -1.98 3.83
CA VAL A 49 5.46 -2.96 3.73
C VAL A 49 5.14 -3.97 2.64
N SER A 50 3.89 -4.45 2.59
CA SER A 50 3.44 -5.34 1.52
C SER A 50 3.52 -4.68 0.15
N LEU A 51 3.19 -3.39 0.03
CA LEU A 51 3.33 -2.63 -1.21
C LEU A 51 4.80 -2.52 -1.66
N GLY A 52 5.71 -2.12 -0.77
CA GLY A 52 7.14 -2.03 -1.09
C GLY A 52 7.73 -3.39 -1.50
N ASP A 53 7.36 -4.46 -0.79
CA ASP A 53 7.76 -5.82 -1.14
C ASP A 53 7.19 -6.26 -2.50
N ASN A 54 5.94 -5.91 -2.80
CA ASN A 54 5.31 -6.26 -4.06
C ASN A 54 5.99 -5.58 -5.26
N LEU A 55 6.35 -4.30 -5.11
CA LEU A 55 7.02 -3.54 -6.16
C LEU A 55 8.43 -4.07 -6.45
N ARG A 56 9.18 -4.48 -5.41
CA ARG A 56 10.57 -4.96 -5.57
C ARG A 56 10.69 -6.44 -5.95
N ARG A 57 9.61 -7.22 -5.86
CA ARG A 57 9.65 -8.64 -6.21
C ARG A 57 9.73 -8.81 -7.74
N PRO A 58 10.67 -9.62 -8.24
CA PRO A 58 10.73 -9.92 -9.66
C PRO A 58 9.54 -10.79 -10.09
N GLY A 59 8.83 -10.34 -11.13
CA GLY A 59 7.69 -11.07 -11.72
C GLY A 59 6.33 -10.53 -11.30
N ALA A 60 5.32 -10.74 -12.15
CA ALA A 60 3.93 -10.39 -11.87
C ALA A 60 3.25 -11.50 -11.05
N PHE A 61 2.61 -11.16 -9.95
CA PHE A 61 1.78 -12.06 -9.15
C PHE A 61 0.53 -11.34 -8.65
N GLY A 62 -0.43 -12.10 -8.10
CA GLY A 62 -1.68 -11.53 -7.60
C GLY A 62 -2.51 -10.89 -8.72
N ARG A 63 -2.51 -11.49 -9.91
CA ARG A 63 -3.29 -11.03 -11.05
C ARG A 63 -4.77 -10.94 -10.69
N MET A 64 -5.39 -9.82 -11.04
CA MET A 64 -6.83 -9.60 -11.04
C MET A 64 -7.23 -8.97 -12.37
N THR A 65 -8.51 -9.07 -12.72
CA THR A 65 -9.09 -8.31 -13.83
C THR A 65 -10.28 -7.50 -13.33
N TYR A 66 -10.56 -6.39 -14.01
CA TYR A 66 -11.80 -5.65 -13.81
C TYR A 66 -12.32 -5.15 -15.16
N ALA A 67 -13.63 -4.99 -15.27
CA ALA A 67 -14.27 -4.41 -16.44
C ALA A 67 -15.29 -3.37 -15.98
N THR A 68 -15.35 -2.22 -16.64
CA THR A 68 -16.16 -1.08 -16.17
C THR A 68 -16.77 -0.28 -17.31
N ASP A 69 -17.93 0.33 -17.06
CA ASP A 69 -18.59 1.31 -17.93
C ASP A 69 -18.02 2.74 -17.80
N SER A 70 -17.03 2.95 -16.93
CA SER A 70 -16.33 4.24 -16.77
C SER A 70 -15.63 4.65 -18.06
N GLU A 71 -15.72 5.93 -18.41
CA GLU A 71 -15.00 6.53 -19.53
C GLU A 71 -13.48 6.58 -19.30
N THR A 72 -13.04 6.44 -18.04
CA THR A 72 -11.62 6.46 -17.65
C THR A 72 -11.23 5.18 -16.88
N PRO A 73 -10.00 4.65 -17.09
CA PRO A 73 -9.50 3.52 -16.31
C PRO A 73 -9.48 3.83 -14.81
N LEU A 74 -9.85 2.85 -13.98
CA LEU A 74 -10.11 3.07 -12.55
C LEU A 74 -8.96 2.60 -11.66
N TYR A 75 -8.68 3.37 -10.61
CA TYR A 75 -7.89 2.87 -9.49
C TYR A 75 -8.75 1.95 -8.63
N LEU A 76 -8.19 0.79 -8.24
CA LEU A 76 -8.85 -0.11 -7.30
C LEU A 76 -8.20 0.01 -5.93
N ARG A 77 -8.90 0.66 -4.99
CA ARG A 77 -8.45 0.83 -3.62
C ARG A 77 -8.77 -0.43 -2.82
N THR A 78 -7.78 -0.89 -2.05
CA THR A 78 -7.97 -1.97 -1.07
C THR A 78 -8.16 -1.40 0.33
N VAL A 79 -7.32 -0.44 0.73
CA VAL A 79 -7.30 0.06 2.10
C VAL A 79 -6.94 1.53 2.12
N THR A 80 -7.39 2.20 3.18
CA THR A 80 -7.06 3.57 3.50
C THR A 80 -6.15 3.60 4.72
N LEU A 81 -5.17 4.50 4.72
CA LEU A 81 -4.33 4.81 5.86
C LEU A 81 -4.61 6.24 6.28
N GLU A 82 -5.30 6.39 7.40
CA GLU A 82 -5.77 7.67 7.92
C GLU A 82 -5.21 7.99 9.30
N ASN A 83 -4.80 6.97 10.06
CA ASN A 83 -4.31 7.15 11.41
C ASN A 83 -2.79 7.36 11.40
N LEU A 84 -2.38 8.55 11.83
CA LEU A 84 -0.99 8.98 11.88
C LEU A 84 -0.48 9.24 13.32
N THR A 85 -1.28 8.91 14.34
CA THR A 85 -0.99 9.29 15.74
C THR A 85 0.20 8.56 16.35
N GLY A 86 0.58 7.40 15.80
CA GLY A 86 1.76 6.62 16.22
C GLY A 86 3.04 6.97 15.47
N ALA A 87 3.11 8.16 14.85
CA ALA A 87 4.19 8.58 13.96
C ALA A 87 4.40 7.67 12.73
N ARG A 88 3.40 6.87 12.36
CA ARG A 88 3.34 6.05 11.14
C ARG A 88 1.90 5.94 10.67
N TRP A 89 1.69 5.92 9.36
CA TRP A 89 0.37 5.63 8.81
C TRP A 89 -0.03 4.19 9.08
N ARG A 90 -1.30 4.01 9.45
CA ARG A 90 -1.94 2.71 9.62
C ARG A 90 -3.44 2.83 9.32
N PRO A 91 -4.08 1.75 8.86
CA PRO A 91 -5.53 1.66 8.91
C PRO A 91 -6.01 1.70 10.36
N THR A 92 -7.16 2.29 10.62
CA THR A 92 -7.82 2.17 11.92
C THR A 92 -8.43 0.79 12.04
N ASP A 93 -7.97 0.04 13.03
CA ASP A 93 -8.58 -1.23 13.43
C ASP A 93 -9.69 -0.96 14.45
N SER A 94 -10.84 -0.46 13.99
CA SER A 94 -12.02 -0.31 14.84
C SER A 94 -13.19 -1.11 14.28
N ARG A 95 -13.16 -2.42 14.55
CA ARG A 95 -14.30 -3.32 14.29
C ARG A 95 -15.63 -2.81 14.85
N SER A 96 -15.62 -1.97 15.88
CA SER A 96 -16.82 -1.36 16.46
C SER A 96 -17.54 -0.36 15.55
N GLU A 97 -16.86 0.18 14.55
CA GLU A 97 -17.39 1.18 13.62
C GLU A 97 -17.74 0.57 12.24
N GLN A 98 -17.43 -0.71 12.06
CA GLN A 98 -17.76 -1.44 10.83
C GLN A 98 -19.25 -1.75 10.79
N ARG A 99 -19.83 -1.67 9.59
CA ARG A 99 -21.19 -2.10 9.27
C ARG A 99 -21.11 -3.45 8.57
N GLU A 100 -22.01 -4.37 8.96
CA GLU A 100 -22.15 -5.67 8.30
C GLU A 100 -22.95 -5.53 7.00
N GLY A 101 -22.62 -6.32 5.99
CA GLY A 101 -23.25 -6.27 4.67
C GLY A 101 -22.68 -5.17 3.79
N VAL A 102 -22.56 -5.46 2.50
CA VAL A 102 -21.99 -4.57 1.47
C VAL A 102 -22.92 -4.38 0.27
N GLU A 103 -24.09 -5.03 0.29
CA GLU A 103 -25.12 -5.00 -0.73
C GLU A 103 -25.94 -3.70 -0.70
N ASP A 104 -25.89 -2.94 0.40
CA ASP A 104 -26.53 -1.61 0.52
C ASP A 104 -25.70 -0.73 1.46
N MET A 105 -24.61 -0.17 0.94
CA MET A 105 -23.73 0.74 1.68
C MET A 105 -24.29 2.17 1.65
N GLY A 106 -24.98 2.50 0.56
CA GLY A 106 -25.45 3.84 0.24
C GLY A 106 -24.31 4.79 -0.19
N PRO A 107 -24.65 5.94 -0.79
CA PRO A 107 -23.66 6.94 -1.17
C PRO A 107 -22.94 7.52 0.06
N PRO A 108 -21.64 7.86 -0.06
CA PRO A 108 -20.98 8.68 0.95
C PRO A 108 -21.74 10.01 1.11
N GLY A 109 -21.84 10.49 2.36
CA GLY A 109 -22.70 11.62 2.72
C GLY A 109 -22.23 13.01 2.29
N THR A 110 -21.80 13.20 1.04
CA THR A 110 -21.47 14.52 0.48
C THR A 110 -22.53 14.99 -0.51
N ARG A 111 -22.88 16.28 -0.46
CA ARG A 111 -23.98 16.87 -1.22
C ARG A 111 -23.82 16.67 -2.73
N ARG A 112 -22.64 16.91 -3.30
CA ARG A 112 -22.39 16.74 -4.75
C ARG A 112 -22.51 15.30 -5.21
N LEU A 113 -22.05 14.33 -4.42
CA LEU A 113 -22.21 12.91 -4.77
C LEU A 113 -23.70 12.52 -4.87
N LEU A 114 -24.53 13.13 -4.04
CA LEU A 114 -25.97 12.86 -4.01
C LEU A 114 -26.75 13.58 -5.13
N GLU A 115 -26.28 14.74 -5.58
CA GLU A 115 -26.98 15.57 -6.57
C GLU A 115 -26.53 15.28 -8.01
N ASP A 116 -25.21 15.16 -8.25
CA ASP A 116 -24.59 15.15 -9.59
C ASP A 116 -23.57 14.01 -9.78
N GLY A 117 -23.59 12.98 -8.93
CA GLY A 117 -22.65 11.87 -9.03
C GLY A 117 -22.88 11.00 -10.26
N THR A 118 -21.82 10.71 -11.01
CA THR A 118 -21.83 9.70 -12.08
C THR A 118 -21.76 8.32 -11.44
N VAL A 119 -22.73 7.48 -11.78
CA VAL A 119 -22.76 6.07 -11.35
C VAL A 119 -22.00 5.23 -12.35
N THR A 120 -21.16 4.33 -11.83
CA THR A 120 -20.30 3.44 -12.61
C THR A 120 -20.45 2.02 -12.10
N THR A 121 -20.58 1.08 -13.02
CA THR A 121 -20.58 -0.35 -12.76
C THR A 121 -19.19 -0.91 -13.03
N THR A 122 -18.67 -1.73 -12.11
CA THR A 122 -17.39 -2.43 -12.28
C THR A 122 -17.51 -3.88 -11.87
N VAL A 123 -17.27 -4.80 -12.80
CA VAL A 123 -17.09 -6.22 -12.50
C VAL A 123 -15.63 -6.48 -12.16
N VAL A 124 -15.35 -7.16 -11.06
CA VAL A 124 -13.98 -7.48 -10.61
C VAL A 124 -13.83 -8.98 -10.42
N GLU A 125 -12.75 -9.55 -10.96
CA GLU A 125 -12.34 -10.93 -10.72
C GLU A 125 -10.97 -10.98 -10.02
N THR A 126 -10.92 -11.54 -8.81
CA THR A 126 -9.71 -11.51 -7.98
C THR A 126 -8.75 -12.66 -8.25
N HIS A 127 -9.18 -13.71 -8.95
CA HIS A 127 -8.42 -14.93 -9.19
C HIS A 127 -7.65 -15.44 -7.94
N SER A 128 -6.33 -15.24 -7.88
CA SER A 128 -5.46 -15.72 -6.78
C SER A 128 -5.13 -14.66 -5.72
N PHE A 129 -5.66 -13.44 -5.87
CA PHE A 129 -5.41 -12.34 -4.95
C PHE A 129 -5.93 -12.66 -3.55
N THR A 130 -5.11 -12.39 -2.53
CA THR A 130 -5.46 -12.60 -1.13
C THR A 130 -5.09 -11.36 -0.32
N SER A 131 -6.06 -10.86 0.41
CA SER A 131 -5.99 -9.66 1.26
C SER A 131 -7.17 -9.69 2.25
N PRO A 132 -7.00 -9.15 3.46
CA PRO A 132 -8.16 -8.94 4.33
C PRO A 132 -9.09 -7.84 3.80
N TRP A 133 -8.64 -6.99 2.86
CA TRP A 133 -9.46 -5.95 2.25
C TRP A 133 -9.79 -6.23 0.79
N LEU A 134 -11.01 -5.87 0.39
CA LEU A 134 -11.52 -6.04 -0.97
C LEU A 134 -11.10 -4.86 -1.87
N PRO A 135 -10.58 -5.11 -3.09
CA PRO A 135 -10.27 -4.05 -4.05
C PRO A 135 -11.56 -3.53 -4.70
N VAL A 136 -11.80 -2.22 -4.60
CA VAL A 136 -12.98 -1.57 -5.17
C VAL A 136 -12.62 -0.18 -5.73
N PRO A 137 -13.34 0.31 -6.75
CA PRO A 137 -13.24 1.71 -7.16
C PRO A 137 -13.61 2.67 -6.01
N TYR A 138 -13.30 3.95 -6.18
CA TYR A 138 -13.68 4.96 -5.19
C TYR A 138 -15.21 5.02 -5.01
N ALA A 139 -15.61 5.28 -3.77
CA ALA A 139 -16.99 5.44 -3.33
C ALA A 139 -17.97 4.33 -3.79
N PRO A 140 -17.72 3.07 -3.39
CA PRO A 140 -18.68 2.00 -3.59
C PRO A 140 -19.95 2.26 -2.79
N THR A 141 -21.09 1.97 -3.41
CA THR A 141 -22.44 2.12 -2.83
C THR A 141 -23.15 0.77 -2.66
N GLU A 142 -22.76 -0.21 -3.47
CA GLU A 142 -23.29 -1.57 -3.47
C GLU A 142 -22.21 -2.50 -4.03
N VAL A 143 -22.09 -3.69 -3.43
CA VAL A 143 -21.24 -4.77 -3.91
C VAL A 143 -22.01 -6.08 -3.88
N ASP A 144 -22.17 -6.69 -5.05
CA ASP A 144 -22.95 -7.92 -5.26
C ASP A 144 -22.10 -9.08 -5.74
N GLY A 145 -22.55 -10.30 -5.44
CA GLY A 145 -21.93 -11.54 -5.95
C GLY A 145 -20.74 -12.06 -5.14
N LEU A 146 -20.43 -11.43 -4.01
CA LEU A 146 -19.37 -11.90 -3.11
C LEU A 146 -19.77 -13.19 -2.37
N ASP A 147 -18.82 -14.11 -2.27
CA ASP A 147 -18.90 -15.26 -1.37
C ASP A 147 -18.41 -14.89 0.04
N GLY A 148 -19.17 -15.29 1.06
CA GLY A 148 -18.83 -15.14 2.47
C GLY A 148 -19.29 -13.81 3.09
N ASP A 149 -18.95 -13.61 4.36
CA ASP A 149 -19.40 -12.43 5.11
C ASP A 149 -18.41 -11.28 4.97
N TRP A 150 -18.92 -10.09 4.66
CA TRP A 150 -18.15 -8.86 4.47
C TRP A 150 -18.69 -7.72 5.33
N SER A 151 -17.81 -6.78 5.64
CA SER A 151 -18.10 -5.59 6.42
C SER A 151 -17.37 -4.39 5.84
N TRP A 152 -17.81 -3.18 6.17
CA TRP A 152 -17.18 -1.96 5.68
C TRP A 152 -17.17 -0.84 6.72
N ASP A 153 -16.23 0.08 6.60
CA ASP A 153 -16.18 1.27 7.46
C ASP A 153 -16.69 2.50 6.69
N PRO A 154 -17.77 3.17 7.14
CA PRO A 154 -18.35 4.32 6.44
C PRO A 154 -17.47 5.57 6.39
N ARG A 155 -16.41 5.65 7.19
CA ARG A 155 -15.49 6.79 7.22
C ARG A 155 -14.36 6.61 6.20
N THR A 156 -13.87 5.39 6.04
CA THR A 156 -12.75 5.07 5.14
C THR A 156 -13.20 4.46 3.81
N LEU A 157 -14.43 3.93 3.78
CA LEU A 157 -15.04 3.16 2.69
C LEU A 157 -14.25 1.90 2.33
N ALA A 158 -13.41 1.41 3.23
CA ALA A 158 -12.69 0.15 3.07
C ALA A 158 -13.62 -1.01 3.40
N ILE A 159 -13.61 -2.03 2.54
CA ILE A 159 -14.38 -3.27 2.70
C ILE A 159 -13.44 -4.37 3.18
N GLN A 160 -13.82 -5.07 4.24
CA GLN A 160 -13.01 -6.07 4.93
C GLN A 160 -13.73 -7.41 5.04
N ALA A 161 -12.98 -8.47 4.76
CA ALA A 161 -13.42 -9.85 4.92
C ALA A 161 -13.62 -10.18 6.42
N SER A 162 -14.75 -10.79 6.75
CA SER A 162 -14.98 -11.37 8.07
C SER A 162 -14.13 -12.62 8.29
N LEU A 163 -14.06 -13.10 9.53
CA LEU A 163 -13.27 -14.28 9.87
C LEU A 163 -13.78 -15.52 9.11
N GLY A 164 -12.91 -16.15 8.31
CA GLY A 164 -13.25 -17.31 7.49
C GLY A 164 -13.64 -16.97 6.05
N THR A 165 -13.80 -15.69 5.73
CA THR A 165 -14.00 -15.19 4.36
C THR A 165 -12.66 -14.99 3.66
N SER A 166 -12.61 -15.26 2.36
CA SER A 166 -11.43 -15.11 1.53
C SER A 166 -11.70 -14.16 0.36
N SER A 167 -10.77 -13.26 0.06
CA SER A 167 -10.79 -12.43 -1.14
C SER A 167 -10.33 -13.15 -2.41
N ALA A 168 -9.77 -14.35 -2.31
CA ALA A 168 -9.39 -15.15 -3.48
C ALA A 168 -10.58 -15.79 -4.18
N ASN A 169 -10.48 -15.90 -5.50
CA ASN A 169 -11.45 -16.49 -6.43
C ASN A 169 -12.85 -15.88 -6.30
N GLN A 170 -12.91 -14.57 -6.08
CA GLN A 170 -14.14 -13.80 -6.03
C GLN A 170 -14.44 -13.22 -7.41
N VAL A 171 -15.72 -13.19 -7.78
CA VAL A 171 -16.25 -12.46 -8.93
C VAL A 171 -17.42 -11.64 -8.41
N TYR A 172 -17.32 -10.32 -8.46
CA TYR A 172 -18.33 -9.43 -7.89
C TYR A 172 -18.52 -8.19 -8.74
N THR A 173 -19.68 -7.56 -8.59
CA THR A 173 -20.02 -6.30 -9.23
C THR A 173 -20.04 -5.22 -8.18
N VAL A 174 -19.41 -4.08 -8.48
CA VAL A 174 -19.39 -2.89 -7.64
C VAL A 174 -20.14 -1.78 -8.36
N VAL A 175 -21.10 -1.17 -7.68
CA VAL A 175 -21.71 0.09 -8.10
C VAL A 175 -21.07 1.21 -7.31
N SER A 176 -20.40 2.13 -8.01
CA SER A 176 -19.69 3.26 -7.43
C SER A 176 -20.29 4.58 -7.90
N VAL A 177 -20.12 5.63 -7.08
CA VAL A 177 -20.52 7.00 -7.44
C VAL A 177 -19.33 7.95 -7.32
N ALA A 178 -19.04 8.70 -8.37
CA ALA A 178 -17.98 9.71 -8.37
C ALA A 178 -18.53 11.08 -8.78
N PRO A 179 -18.07 12.18 -8.18
CA PRO A 179 -18.47 13.50 -8.63
C PRO A 179 -17.75 13.83 -9.94
N ASP A 180 -18.38 14.63 -10.80
CA ASP A 180 -17.67 15.23 -11.92
C ASP A 180 -16.66 16.27 -11.40
N LEU A 181 -15.38 15.90 -11.45
CA LEU A 181 -14.28 16.68 -10.88
C LEU A 181 -13.63 17.54 -11.96
N THR A 182 -13.91 18.83 -11.93
CA THR A 182 -13.24 19.84 -12.74
C THR A 182 -12.42 20.78 -11.87
N ARG A 183 -11.45 21.47 -12.47
CA ARG A 183 -10.69 22.53 -11.77
C ARG A 183 -11.64 23.60 -11.22
N GLU A 184 -12.58 24.08 -12.03
CA GLU A 184 -13.61 25.05 -11.63
C GLU A 184 -14.40 24.57 -10.41
N THR A 185 -14.81 23.30 -10.40
CA THR A 185 -15.52 22.71 -9.26
C THR A 185 -14.69 22.71 -7.97
N LEU A 186 -13.39 22.46 -8.06
CA LEU A 186 -12.50 22.40 -6.90
C LEU A 186 -12.07 23.79 -6.42
N GLU A 187 -11.93 24.76 -7.32
CA GLU A 187 -11.68 26.17 -7.00
C GLU A 187 -12.89 26.83 -6.30
N ASP A 188 -14.10 26.40 -6.65
CA ASP A 188 -15.35 26.86 -6.02
C ASP A 188 -15.66 26.14 -4.69
N ALA A 189 -14.82 25.18 -4.27
CA ALA A 189 -15.05 24.44 -3.04
C ALA A 189 -14.91 25.35 -1.82
N ASP A 190 -15.92 25.34 -0.95
CA ASP A 190 -15.88 26.15 0.26
C ASP A 190 -14.71 25.72 1.17
N PRO A 191 -14.08 26.68 1.88
CA PRO A 191 -13.11 26.35 2.91
C PRO A 191 -13.71 25.41 3.95
N ILE A 192 -12.94 24.39 4.33
CA ILE A 192 -13.45 23.27 5.12
C ILE A 192 -13.97 23.73 6.49
N GLY A 193 -15.29 23.68 6.67
CA GLY A 193 -15.93 23.90 7.96
C GLY A 193 -15.61 22.78 8.96
N ARG A 194 -15.43 23.11 10.24
CA ARG A 194 -15.13 22.09 11.28
C ARG A 194 -16.37 21.69 12.10
N PRO A 195 -16.62 20.38 12.31
CA PRO A 195 -15.95 19.22 11.72
C PRO A 195 -16.70 18.65 10.50
N ALA A 196 -16.18 18.84 9.29
CA ALA A 196 -16.65 18.17 8.07
C ALA A 196 -16.32 16.67 8.04
N VAL A 197 -15.23 16.25 8.70
CA VAL A 197 -14.80 14.84 8.81
C VAL A 197 -14.28 14.51 10.22
N ASP A 198 -14.10 13.22 10.51
CA ASP A 198 -13.49 12.76 11.76
C ASP A 198 -12.09 13.38 11.97
N SER A 199 -11.80 13.77 13.19
CA SER A 199 -10.51 14.34 13.60
C SER A 199 -9.29 13.51 13.19
N MET A 200 -9.41 12.19 13.03
CA MET A 200 -8.30 11.33 12.59
C MET A 200 -7.72 11.74 11.22
N PHE A 201 -8.54 12.32 10.34
CA PHE A 201 -8.15 12.80 9.01
C PHE A 201 -7.40 14.13 9.03
N THR A 202 -7.46 14.85 10.16
CA THR A 202 -6.77 16.14 10.35
C THR A 202 -5.65 16.08 11.39
N SER A 203 -5.58 14.98 12.15
CA SER A 203 -4.66 14.86 13.28
C SER A 203 -3.21 14.72 12.81
N LEU A 204 -2.35 15.54 13.41
CA LEU A 204 -0.89 15.46 13.34
C LEU A 204 -0.35 15.22 14.78
N PRO A 205 0.79 14.53 14.95
CA PRO A 205 1.43 14.40 16.26
C PRO A 205 1.93 15.77 16.73
N GLY A 206 2.19 15.87 18.04
CA GLY A 206 2.63 17.13 18.65
C GLY A 206 4.04 17.61 18.25
N SER A 207 4.85 16.78 17.60
CA SER A 207 6.18 17.15 17.10
C SER A 207 6.43 16.48 15.74
N MET A 208 6.91 17.25 14.76
CA MET A 208 7.32 16.80 13.44
C MET A 208 8.73 17.35 13.13
N PRO A 209 9.52 16.71 12.26
CA PRO A 209 10.78 17.27 11.78
C PRO A 209 10.59 18.67 11.14
N ASP A 210 11.47 19.61 11.47
CA ASP A 210 11.40 21.00 11.01
C ASP A 210 11.37 21.11 9.48
N ILE A 211 12.09 20.23 8.76
CA ILE A 211 12.07 20.21 7.29
C ILE A 211 10.66 20.08 6.70
N ILE A 212 9.77 19.30 7.33
CA ILE A 212 8.39 19.16 6.86
C ILE A 212 7.65 20.48 7.05
N ILE A 213 7.83 21.10 8.22
CA ILE A 213 7.17 22.35 8.59
C ILE A 213 7.60 23.46 7.65
N ASP A 214 8.91 23.70 7.57
CA ASP A 214 9.53 24.75 6.76
C ASP A 214 9.21 24.57 5.27
N THR A 215 9.32 23.34 4.74
CA THR A 215 8.99 23.06 3.34
C THR A 215 7.52 23.33 3.05
N THR A 216 6.62 22.99 3.97
CA THR A 216 5.18 23.26 3.78
C THR A 216 4.89 24.74 3.79
N GLU A 217 5.48 25.50 4.72
CA GLU A 217 5.32 26.96 4.78
C GLU A 217 5.86 27.63 3.50
N ASP A 218 7.03 27.22 3.02
CA ASP A 218 7.64 27.74 1.79
C ASP A 218 6.79 27.42 0.54
N VAL A 219 6.26 26.19 0.43
CA VAL A 219 5.45 25.75 -0.71
C VAL A 219 4.08 26.44 -0.75
N LEU A 220 3.54 26.80 0.41
CA LEU A 220 2.20 27.39 0.55
C LEU A 220 2.22 28.91 0.71
N ASP A 221 3.39 29.57 0.60
CA ASP A 221 3.51 31.02 0.80
C ASP A 221 2.53 31.80 -0.09
N GLY A 222 1.69 32.62 0.55
CA GLY A 222 0.69 33.46 -0.13
C GLY A 222 -0.57 32.73 -0.64
N LEU A 223 -0.70 31.40 -0.44
CA LEU A 223 -1.86 30.63 -0.88
C LEU A 223 -2.90 30.48 0.23
N ALA A 224 -4.15 30.84 -0.05
CA ALA A 224 -5.27 30.72 0.88
C ALA A 224 -6.30 29.67 0.46
N ASP A 225 -6.42 29.42 -0.85
CA ASP A 225 -7.38 28.47 -1.40
C ASP A 225 -6.91 27.02 -1.20
N PRO A 226 -7.74 26.12 -0.63
CA PRO A 226 -7.35 24.73 -0.38
C PRO A 226 -6.93 23.96 -1.64
N TYR A 227 -7.56 24.23 -2.78
CA TYR A 227 -7.24 23.55 -4.03
C TYR A 227 -5.92 24.08 -4.61
N GLU A 228 -5.68 25.39 -4.59
CA GLU A 228 -4.38 25.98 -4.95
C GLU A 228 -3.26 25.42 -4.06
N GLN A 229 -3.49 25.28 -2.75
CA GLN A 229 -2.54 24.68 -1.82
C GLN A 229 -2.23 23.21 -2.18
N ALA A 230 -3.26 22.41 -2.47
CA ALA A 230 -3.09 21.02 -2.91
C ALA A 230 -2.27 20.92 -4.21
N MET A 231 -2.56 21.80 -5.18
CA MET A 231 -1.85 21.88 -6.45
C MET A 231 -0.40 22.32 -6.29
N ALA A 232 -0.11 23.25 -5.39
CA ALA A 232 1.24 23.69 -5.08
C ALA A 232 2.08 22.56 -4.47
N ILE A 233 1.51 21.82 -3.51
CA ILE A 233 2.16 20.65 -2.91
C ILE A 233 2.45 19.58 -3.98
N GLN A 234 1.47 19.25 -4.82
CA GLN A 234 1.68 18.27 -5.88
C GLN A 234 2.75 18.72 -6.86
N SER A 235 2.72 19.99 -7.28
CA SER A 235 3.68 20.55 -8.22
C SER A 235 5.11 20.55 -7.66
N TYR A 236 5.27 20.85 -6.36
CA TYR A 236 6.54 20.75 -5.67
C TYR A 236 7.10 19.32 -5.70
N LEU A 237 6.29 18.33 -5.32
CA LEU A 237 6.67 16.92 -5.29
C LEU A 237 6.92 16.32 -6.67
N ARG A 238 6.32 16.90 -7.71
CA ARG A 238 6.57 16.55 -9.12
C ARG A 238 7.68 17.36 -9.76
N GLY A 239 8.32 18.25 -9.01
CA GLY A 239 9.40 19.10 -9.50
C GLY A 239 10.65 18.32 -9.90
N PRO A 240 11.56 18.94 -10.69
CA PRO A 240 12.72 18.26 -11.29
C PRO A 240 13.74 17.72 -10.27
N GLY A 241 13.64 18.07 -9.00
CA GLY A 241 14.50 17.56 -7.93
C GLY A 241 14.06 16.20 -7.39
N PHE A 242 12.85 15.73 -7.71
CA PHE A 242 12.29 14.48 -7.20
C PHE A 242 12.44 13.33 -8.19
N VAL A 243 12.88 12.17 -7.68
CA VAL A 243 13.15 10.97 -8.47
C VAL A 243 12.33 9.80 -7.94
N TYR A 244 11.62 9.11 -8.84
CA TYR A 244 10.99 7.83 -8.50
C TYR A 244 12.06 6.73 -8.42
N SER A 245 12.12 6.05 -7.28
CA SER A 245 13.05 4.95 -7.02
C SER A 245 12.50 3.98 -5.98
N GLU A 246 12.25 2.75 -6.41
CA GLU A 246 11.88 1.62 -5.54
C GLU A 246 13.07 1.08 -4.74
N GLN A 247 14.28 1.48 -5.11
CA GLN A 247 15.54 0.99 -4.56
C GLN A 247 16.26 2.03 -3.69
N ALA A 248 15.83 3.30 -3.70
CA ALA A 248 16.45 4.36 -2.93
C ALA A 248 16.43 3.99 -1.43
N PRO A 249 17.59 3.67 -0.83
CA PRO A 249 17.66 3.37 0.58
C PRO A 249 17.98 4.65 1.35
N VAL A 250 17.27 4.86 2.44
CA VAL A 250 17.80 5.57 3.60
C VAL A 250 17.81 4.52 4.69
N ASP A 251 18.94 4.31 5.36
CA ASP A 251 19.09 3.18 6.30
C ASP A 251 17.93 3.09 7.33
N GLY A 252 17.64 1.87 7.81
CA GLY A 252 16.97 1.72 9.12
C GLY A 252 15.44 1.80 9.20
N GLY A 253 14.69 1.61 8.12
CA GLY A 253 13.21 1.51 8.19
C GLY A 253 12.44 2.38 7.21
N TYR A 254 13.05 2.70 6.06
CA TYR A 254 12.48 3.56 5.02
C TYR A 254 11.18 3.03 4.40
N ASP A 255 10.90 1.72 4.45
CA ASP A 255 9.60 1.13 4.08
C ASP A 255 8.49 1.38 5.11
N GLN A 256 8.68 2.38 5.97
CA GLN A 256 7.65 2.89 6.86
C GLN A 256 7.11 4.18 6.26
N SER A 257 6.08 4.73 6.88
CA SER A 257 5.39 5.92 6.39
C SER A 257 5.30 6.97 7.50
N GLY A 258 6.32 7.01 8.35
CA GLY A 258 6.37 7.97 9.46
C GLY A 258 6.89 9.33 9.05
N PHE A 259 6.76 10.31 9.95
CA PHE A 259 7.32 11.66 9.75
C PHE A 259 8.83 11.66 9.57
N GLU A 260 9.54 10.75 10.24
CA GLU A 260 10.98 10.57 10.08
C GLU A 260 11.32 10.14 8.65
N VAL A 261 10.53 9.24 8.07
CA VAL A 261 10.68 8.82 6.67
C VAL A 261 10.33 9.94 5.71
N VAL A 262 9.29 10.73 5.99
CA VAL A 262 8.89 11.88 5.17
C VAL A 262 9.95 12.98 5.20
N GLY A 263 10.52 13.27 6.37
CA GLY A 263 11.63 14.21 6.51
C GLY A 263 12.85 13.76 5.70
N ALA A 264 13.27 12.50 5.86
CA ALA A 264 14.36 11.92 5.07
C ALA A 264 14.05 11.94 3.56
N PHE A 265 12.82 11.67 3.16
CA PHE A 265 12.41 11.74 1.76
C PHE A 265 12.47 13.17 1.20
N LEU A 266 12.13 14.20 1.97
CA LEU A 266 12.28 15.60 1.55
C LEU A 266 13.75 16.03 1.41
N GLU A 267 14.65 15.43 2.20
CA GLU A 267 16.10 15.63 2.08
C GLU A 267 16.66 14.93 0.83
N GLU A 268 16.37 13.64 0.67
CA GLU A 268 16.91 12.79 -0.40
C GLU A 268 16.23 13.02 -1.75
N LYS A 269 14.95 13.43 -1.72
CA LYS A 269 14.07 13.62 -2.89
C LYS A 269 14.02 12.40 -3.81
N ALA A 270 14.23 11.21 -3.25
CA ALA A 270 14.19 9.94 -3.96
C ALA A 270 13.36 8.93 -3.18
N GLY A 271 12.35 8.35 -3.82
CA GLY A 271 11.43 7.43 -3.15
C GLY A 271 10.43 6.80 -4.10
N TYR A 272 9.49 6.01 -3.57
CA TYR A 272 8.39 5.43 -4.35
C TYR A 272 7.04 5.97 -3.86
N CYS A 273 5.94 5.51 -4.47
CA CYS A 273 4.61 6.11 -4.35
C CYS A 273 4.15 6.39 -2.90
N VAL A 274 4.49 5.53 -1.94
CA VAL A 274 4.15 5.75 -0.52
C VAL A 274 4.77 7.01 0.05
N HIS A 275 6.03 7.32 -0.29
CA HIS A 275 6.71 8.51 0.23
C HIS A 275 6.08 9.78 -0.33
N TYR A 276 5.77 9.81 -1.64
CA TYR A 276 5.09 10.93 -2.29
C TYR A 276 3.68 11.13 -1.71
N ALA A 277 2.89 10.07 -1.62
CA ALA A 277 1.53 10.13 -1.07
C ALA A 277 1.53 10.55 0.41
N SER A 278 2.44 10.00 1.21
CA SER A 278 2.58 10.35 2.63
C SER A 278 2.99 11.81 2.81
N THR A 279 3.95 12.28 2.02
CA THR A 279 4.42 13.67 2.10
C THR A 279 3.30 14.63 1.74
N MET A 280 2.60 14.40 0.62
CA MET A 280 1.46 15.24 0.23
C MET A 280 0.36 15.24 1.29
N ALA A 281 -0.01 14.07 1.82
CA ALA A 281 -1.04 13.97 2.84
C ALA A 281 -0.67 14.70 4.14
N ILE A 282 0.60 14.65 4.57
CA ILE A 282 1.09 15.36 5.76
C ILE A 282 1.09 16.88 5.54
N MET A 283 1.63 17.34 4.41
CA MET A 283 1.66 18.78 4.08
C MET A 283 0.22 19.33 3.98
N ALA A 284 -0.70 18.57 3.38
CA ALA A 284 -2.13 18.92 3.33
C ALA A 284 -2.75 19.06 4.74
N ARG A 285 -2.47 18.12 5.65
CA ARG A 285 -2.94 18.22 7.06
C ARG A 285 -2.38 19.44 7.77
N GLN A 286 -1.12 19.80 7.50
CA GLN A 286 -0.51 21.00 8.06
C GLN A 286 -1.18 22.27 7.52
N ALA A 287 -1.60 22.27 6.26
CA ALA A 287 -2.42 23.33 5.66
C ALA A 287 -3.88 23.37 6.19
N GLY A 288 -4.29 22.37 6.98
CA GLY A 288 -5.64 22.26 7.51
C GLY A 288 -6.61 21.49 6.61
N ILE A 289 -6.13 20.91 5.51
CA ILE A 289 -6.89 20.06 4.59
C ILE A 289 -6.89 18.63 5.13
N PRO A 290 -8.05 18.02 5.47
CA PRO A 290 -8.11 16.62 5.84
C PRO A 290 -7.60 15.74 4.72
N SER A 291 -6.77 14.77 5.06
CA SER A 291 -6.11 13.91 4.08
C SER A 291 -6.04 12.46 4.55
N ARG A 292 -5.85 11.55 3.61
CA ARG A 292 -5.56 10.12 3.85
C ARG A 292 -4.75 9.55 2.69
N ILE A 293 -4.18 8.37 2.88
CA ILE A 293 -3.49 7.63 1.82
C ILE A 293 -4.37 6.44 1.42
N ALA A 294 -4.74 6.36 0.16
CA ALA A 294 -5.30 5.16 -0.42
C ALA A 294 -4.18 4.23 -0.90
N VAL A 295 -4.33 2.93 -0.65
CA VAL A 295 -3.42 1.88 -1.10
C VAL A 295 -4.21 0.83 -1.88
N GLY A 296 -3.70 0.44 -3.03
CA GLY A 296 -4.36 -0.51 -3.92
C GLY A 296 -3.60 -0.66 -5.22
N TYR A 297 -4.31 -0.54 -6.34
CA TYR A 297 -3.77 -0.75 -7.67
C TYR A 297 -4.10 0.44 -8.57
N ALA A 298 -3.11 0.88 -9.33
CA ALA A 298 -3.31 1.75 -10.48
C ALA A 298 -4.11 1.00 -11.58
N PRO A 299 -4.65 1.70 -12.58
CA PRO A 299 -5.61 1.11 -13.52
C PRO A 299 -5.11 -0.06 -14.40
N GLY A 300 -3.81 -0.36 -14.36
CA GLY A 300 -3.22 -1.47 -15.11
C GLY A 300 -3.28 -1.24 -16.61
N ARG A 301 -3.53 -2.32 -17.35
CA ARG A 301 -3.54 -2.31 -18.82
C ARG A 301 -4.84 -2.90 -19.34
N GLN A 302 -5.39 -2.30 -20.38
CA GLN A 302 -6.53 -2.88 -21.09
C GLN A 302 -6.11 -4.20 -21.76
N THR A 303 -6.94 -5.24 -21.66
CA THR A 303 -6.66 -6.56 -22.25
C THR A 303 -7.07 -6.64 -23.72
N GLY A 304 -8.07 -5.84 -24.10
CA GLY A 304 -8.74 -5.91 -25.40
C GLY A 304 -9.95 -6.85 -25.41
N ASP A 305 -10.17 -7.57 -24.31
CA ASP A 305 -11.36 -8.37 -24.08
C ASP A 305 -12.49 -7.49 -23.50
N VAL A 306 -13.71 -8.04 -23.51
CA VAL A 306 -14.90 -7.41 -22.93
C VAL A 306 -15.64 -8.40 -22.03
N VAL A 307 -16.29 -7.87 -21.00
CA VAL A 307 -17.16 -8.62 -20.08
C VAL A 307 -18.60 -8.15 -20.31
N ASP A 308 -19.51 -9.09 -20.54
CA ASP A 308 -20.95 -8.80 -20.60
C ASP A 308 -21.49 -8.68 -19.18
N ALA A 309 -22.03 -7.51 -18.84
CA ALA A 309 -22.73 -7.25 -17.59
C ALA A 309 -24.10 -6.66 -17.92
N ASP A 310 -25.17 -7.41 -17.62
CA ASP A 310 -26.56 -7.02 -17.89
C ASP A 310 -26.86 -6.57 -19.34
N GLY A 311 -26.15 -7.15 -20.30
CA GLY A 311 -26.29 -6.85 -21.73
C GLY A 311 -25.49 -5.64 -22.21
N GLU A 312 -24.61 -5.09 -21.38
CA GLU A 312 -23.61 -4.10 -21.76
C GLU A 312 -22.21 -4.74 -21.83
N GLU A 313 -21.47 -4.44 -22.91
CA GLU A 313 -20.09 -4.93 -23.09
C GLU A 313 -19.12 -3.94 -22.43
N LEU A 314 -18.50 -4.36 -21.33
CA LEU A 314 -17.57 -3.55 -20.56
C LEU A 314 -16.12 -3.88 -20.96
N PRO A 315 -15.26 -2.89 -21.28
CA PRO A 315 -13.85 -3.13 -21.56
C PRO A 315 -13.12 -3.70 -20.34
N GLU A 316 -12.34 -4.77 -20.54
CA GLU A 316 -11.57 -5.42 -19.48
C GLU A 316 -10.13 -4.87 -19.36
N TYR A 317 -9.68 -4.78 -18.12
CA TYR A 317 -8.35 -4.38 -17.68
C TYR A 317 -7.73 -5.47 -16.80
N GLU A 318 -6.42 -5.67 -16.94
CA GLU A 318 -5.62 -6.56 -16.10
C GLU A 318 -4.72 -5.71 -15.19
N ILE A 319 -4.68 -6.08 -13.91
CA ILE A 319 -3.79 -5.53 -12.90
C ILE A 319 -3.00 -6.64 -12.20
N ASP A 320 -1.76 -6.34 -11.82
CA ASP A 320 -0.93 -7.23 -11.01
C ASP A 320 -0.08 -6.48 -9.98
N SER A 321 0.82 -7.20 -9.30
CA SER A 321 1.72 -6.65 -8.28
C SER A 321 2.54 -5.43 -8.73
N ARG A 322 2.79 -5.25 -10.02
CA ARG A 322 3.54 -4.10 -10.57
C ARG A 322 2.70 -2.82 -10.59
N ASP A 323 1.38 -2.98 -10.69
CA ASP A 323 0.40 -1.89 -10.66
C ASP A 323 0.05 -1.47 -9.24
N ALA A 324 0.57 -2.17 -8.22
CA ALA A 324 0.39 -1.80 -6.83
C ALA A 324 0.84 -0.34 -6.60
N HIS A 325 -0.02 0.46 -5.98
CA HIS A 325 0.18 1.91 -5.89
C HIS A 325 -0.40 2.49 -4.59
N ALA A 326 0.11 3.67 -4.24
CA ALA A 326 -0.40 4.48 -3.15
C ALA A 326 -0.56 5.93 -3.62
N TRP A 327 -1.71 6.52 -3.34
CA TRP A 327 -2.04 7.90 -3.71
C TRP A 327 -2.69 8.62 -2.53
N PRO A 328 -2.48 9.94 -2.40
CA PRO A 328 -3.19 10.74 -1.41
C PRO A 328 -4.61 11.05 -1.88
N GLU A 329 -5.52 11.11 -0.93
CA GLU A 329 -6.86 11.66 -1.09
C GLU A 329 -7.04 12.83 -0.12
N LEU A 330 -7.49 13.97 -0.62
CA LEU A 330 -7.70 15.21 0.13
C LEU A 330 -9.21 15.50 0.15
N TYR A 331 -9.73 15.90 1.30
CA TYR A 331 -11.17 16.18 1.45
C TYR A 331 -11.48 17.64 1.11
N PHE A 332 -12.48 17.85 0.25
CA PHE A 332 -13.04 19.16 -0.08
C PHE A 332 -14.51 19.20 0.34
N ASP A 333 -14.94 20.32 0.92
CA ASP A 333 -16.30 20.44 1.43
C ASP A 333 -17.33 20.33 0.29
N ASP A 334 -18.48 19.73 0.58
CA ASP A 334 -19.53 19.37 -0.39
C ASP A 334 -19.14 18.45 -1.57
N ILE A 335 -17.86 18.23 -1.83
CA ILE A 335 -17.34 17.37 -2.91
C ILE A 335 -16.99 15.98 -2.38
N GLY A 336 -16.20 15.91 -1.30
CA GLY A 336 -15.71 14.66 -0.72
C GLY A 336 -14.22 14.45 -0.92
N TRP A 337 -13.81 13.18 -1.00
CA TRP A 337 -12.40 12.83 -1.13
C TRP A 337 -11.96 12.88 -2.59
N VAL A 338 -10.95 13.70 -2.87
CA VAL A 338 -10.40 13.94 -4.19
C VAL A 338 -9.00 13.34 -4.25
N ALA A 339 -8.74 12.50 -5.25
CA ALA A 339 -7.44 11.86 -5.44
C ALA A 339 -6.44 12.83 -6.08
N PHE A 340 -5.17 12.75 -5.70
CA PHE A 340 -4.08 13.46 -6.37
C PHE A 340 -2.97 12.47 -6.72
N GLU A 341 -2.07 12.86 -7.63
CA GLU A 341 -0.93 12.03 -8.03
C GLU A 341 0.39 12.79 -7.93
N PRO A 342 0.97 12.90 -6.72
CA PRO A 342 2.26 13.54 -6.52
C PRO A 342 3.43 12.70 -7.04
N THR A 343 3.23 11.43 -7.41
CA THR A 343 4.31 10.53 -7.82
C THR A 343 4.71 10.77 -9.27
N PRO A 344 5.94 11.20 -9.58
CA PRO A 344 6.39 11.40 -10.96
C PRO A 344 6.43 10.09 -11.74
N GLY A 345 5.94 10.09 -12.99
CA GLY A 345 6.06 8.95 -13.92
C GLY A 345 5.32 7.67 -13.51
N ARG A 346 4.46 7.72 -12.49
CA ARG A 346 3.59 6.63 -12.05
C ARG A 346 2.16 7.14 -11.95
N GLY A 347 1.19 6.22 -12.07
CA GLY A 347 -0.22 6.55 -12.04
C GLY A 347 -0.66 7.44 -13.21
N ALA A 348 -1.89 7.93 -13.15
CA ALA A 348 -2.46 8.91 -14.06
C ALA A 348 -2.78 10.18 -13.28
N VAL A 349 -2.16 11.31 -13.65
CA VAL A 349 -2.49 12.60 -13.05
C VAL A 349 -3.89 12.99 -13.53
N PRO A 350 -4.88 13.13 -12.64
CA PRO A 350 -6.23 13.51 -13.04
C PRO A 350 -6.24 14.85 -13.76
N ASP A 351 -7.16 15.07 -14.70
CA ASP A 351 -7.21 16.31 -15.50
C ASP A 351 -7.35 17.56 -14.62
N TYR A 352 -8.16 17.48 -13.55
CA TYR A 352 -8.29 18.54 -12.55
C TYR A 352 -7.02 18.77 -11.73
N ALA A 353 -6.02 17.90 -11.79
CA ALA A 353 -4.76 18.00 -11.04
C ALA A 353 -3.55 18.16 -11.96
N GLN A 354 -3.73 18.42 -13.25
CA GLN A 354 -2.61 18.71 -14.14
C GLN A 354 -2.13 20.16 -13.95
N ALA A 355 -0.81 20.35 -13.92
CA ALA A 355 -0.25 21.70 -13.96
C ALA A 355 -0.55 22.34 -15.32
N ASP A 356 -0.86 23.63 -15.33
CA ASP A 356 -1.03 24.35 -16.60
C ASP A 356 0.26 24.23 -17.42
N ALA A 357 0.16 23.64 -18.60
CA ALA A 357 1.32 23.26 -19.39
C ALA A 357 2.19 24.48 -19.74
N ALA A 358 3.39 24.54 -19.17
CA ALA A 358 4.51 25.12 -19.91
C ALA A 358 4.77 24.21 -21.13
N PRO A 359 5.05 24.75 -22.33
CA PRO A 359 5.19 23.94 -23.53
C PRO A 359 6.27 22.87 -23.34
N ALA A 360 5.87 21.61 -23.43
CA ALA A 360 6.76 20.48 -23.32
C ALA A 360 7.74 20.46 -24.52
N PRO A 361 9.01 20.06 -24.33
CA PRO A 361 9.83 19.58 -25.44
C PRO A 361 9.20 18.30 -26.02
N ASP A 362 9.39 18.09 -27.33
CA ASP A 362 8.81 16.96 -28.09
C ASP A 362 8.96 15.60 -27.38
N PRO A 363 7.99 14.67 -27.54
CA PRO A 363 8.07 13.34 -26.96
C PRO A 363 9.29 12.58 -27.48
N ALA A 364 10.17 12.15 -26.58
CA ALA A 364 11.16 11.14 -26.91
C ALA A 364 10.45 9.78 -27.12
N GLU A 365 10.77 9.11 -28.23
CA GLU A 365 10.18 7.82 -28.60
C GLU A 365 10.37 6.74 -27.51
N PRO A 366 9.39 5.83 -27.33
CA PRO A 366 9.44 4.78 -26.32
C PRO A 366 10.23 3.58 -26.86
N ASP A 367 11.56 3.67 -26.90
CA ASP A 367 12.37 2.48 -27.12
C ASP A 367 13.74 2.58 -26.44
N SER A 368 13.76 2.34 -25.12
CA SER A 368 14.99 2.05 -24.35
C SER A 368 14.66 1.43 -22.98
N LEU A 369 14.05 0.24 -22.97
CA LEU A 369 14.04 -0.66 -21.81
C LEU A 369 14.87 -1.92 -22.09
N ASN A 370 16.13 -1.73 -22.48
CA ASN A 370 17.11 -2.82 -22.52
C ASN A 370 18.43 -2.39 -21.82
N PRO A 371 18.70 -2.83 -20.59
CA PRO A 371 20.02 -2.70 -19.99
C PRO A 371 20.92 -3.81 -20.56
N GLY A 372 21.52 -3.54 -21.72
CA GLY A 372 22.27 -4.54 -22.47
C GLY A 372 23.39 -3.99 -23.35
N ALA A 373 24.18 -3.03 -22.86
CA ALA A 373 25.49 -2.70 -23.48
C ALA A 373 26.37 -1.91 -22.51
N GLY A 374 27.06 -2.61 -21.60
CA GLY A 374 28.25 -2.04 -20.95
C GLY A 374 29.41 -1.94 -21.96
N PRO A 375 30.37 -1.01 -21.76
CA PRO A 375 31.52 -0.88 -22.65
C PRO A 375 32.40 -2.14 -22.61
N THR A 376 32.67 -2.71 -23.78
CA THR A 376 33.57 -3.85 -24.01
C THR A 376 34.97 -3.58 -23.45
N LEU A 377 35.40 -4.41 -22.50
CA LEU A 377 36.81 -4.54 -22.09
C LEU A 377 37.53 -5.56 -23.00
N PRO A 378 38.85 -5.41 -23.25
CA PRO A 378 39.58 -6.27 -24.18
C PRO A 378 39.80 -7.69 -23.63
N THR A 379 39.53 -8.68 -24.48
CA THR A 379 39.75 -10.11 -24.21
C THR A 379 41.25 -10.44 -24.12
N VAL A 380 41.68 -10.97 -22.97
CA VAL A 380 43.01 -11.60 -22.82
C VAL A 380 42.85 -13.13 -23.00
N PRO A 381 43.72 -13.82 -23.78
CA PRO A 381 43.57 -15.25 -24.07
C PRO A 381 43.76 -16.14 -22.83
N ARG A 382 42.92 -17.18 -22.75
CA ARG A 382 42.91 -18.23 -21.72
C ARG A 382 44.07 -19.21 -21.95
N GLU A 383 45.05 -19.24 -21.06
CA GLU A 383 45.98 -20.38 -20.93
C GLU A 383 45.32 -21.50 -20.11
N GLU A 384 45.26 -22.70 -20.69
CA GLU A 384 45.03 -23.95 -19.97
C GLU A 384 46.19 -24.23 -19.02
N ARG A 385 45.87 -24.52 -17.75
CA ARG A 385 46.76 -25.33 -16.90
C ARG A 385 45.97 -26.23 -15.95
N GLN A 386 46.61 -27.36 -15.70
CA GLN A 386 46.07 -28.66 -15.32
C GLN A 386 45.62 -28.79 -13.85
N GLN A 387 44.85 -29.86 -13.65
CA GLN A 387 44.46 -30.51 -12.40
C GLN A 387 45.54 -30.52 -11.31
N GLY A 388 45.10 -30.35 -10.06
CA GLY A 388 45.84 -30.82 -8.90
C GLY A 388 45.21 -30.43 -7.57
N GLY A 389 44.79 -31.43 -6.79
CA GLY A 389 44.85 -31.36 -5.32
C GLY A 389 43.55 -31.10 -4.57
N ALA A 390 43.06 -32.15 -3.91
CA ALA A 390 42.07 -32.08 -2.85
C ALA A 390 42.56 -31.17 -1.70
N GLY A 391 41.68 -30.27 -1.23
CA GLY A 391 41.85 -29.44 -0.05
C GLY A 391 40.50 -29.35 0.66
N GLN A 392 40.53 -29.60 1.97
CA GLN A 392 39.41 -29.93 2.84
C GLN A 392 38.39 -28.79 2.98
N ALA A 393 37.11 -29.14 3.09
CA ALA A 393 36.06 -28.23 3.51
C ALA A 393 36.26 -27.89 5.00
N GLU A 394 36.56 -26.63 5.29
CA GLU A 394 36.48 -26.09 6.65
C GLU A 394 35.01 -25.96 7.04
N GLU A 395 34.59 -26.80 8.00
CA GLU A 395 33.28 -26.74 8.62
C GLU A 395 33.14 -25.45 9.43
N SER A 396 32.04 -24.73 9.18
CA SER A 396 31.69 -23.50 9.90
C SER A 396 31.31 -23.85 11.37
N PRO A 397 31.82 -23.11 12.38
CA PRO A 397 31.65 -23.45 13.81
C PRO A 397 30.20 -23.34 14.32
N ALA A 398 29.26 -22.90 13.49
CA ALA A 398 27.84 -22.90 13.81
C ALA A 398 27.21 -24.31 13.75
N GLN A 399 27.65 -25.19 12.85
CA GLN A 399 27.03 -26.53 12.69
C GLN A 399 27.39 -27.50 13.84
N SER A 400 28.56 -27.34 14.46
CA SER A 400 28.99 -28.19 15.59
C SER A 400 28.26 -27.88 16.90
N LEU A 401 27.76 -26.65 17.07
CA LEU A 401 26.96 -26.26 18.25
C LEU A 401 25.54 -26.85 18.21
N TRP A 402 24.93 -26.99 17.03
CA TRP A 402 23.61 -27.59 16.87
C TRP A 402 23.62 -29.12 17.03
N ALA A 403 24.68 -29.79 16.55
CA ALA A 403 24.86 -31.22 16.75
C ALA A 403 25.09 -31.58 18.23
N ALA A 404 25.84 -30.76 18.97
CA ALA A 404 26.07 -30.95 20.41
C ALA A 404 24.81 -30.69 21.25
N ALA A 405 24.01 -29.68 20.90
CA ALA A 405 22.74 -29.41 21.57
C ALA A 405 21.70 -30.52 21.32
N GLY A 406 21.62 -31.06 20.10
CA GLY A 406 20.74 -32.18 19.77
C GLY A 406 21.10 -33.47 20.51
N ALA A 407 22.40 -33.77 20.64
CA ALA A 407 22.88 -34.95 21.37
C ALA A 407 22.63 -34.86 22.89
N ALA A 408 22.74 -33.66 23.49
CA ALA A 408 22.47 -33.45 24.91
C ALA A 408 20.99 -33.63 25.26
N VAL A 409 20.08 -33.21 24.38
CA VAL A 409 18.62 -33.40 24.54
C VAL A 409 18.25 -34.89 24.39
N LEU A 410 18.87 -35.62 23.47
CA LEU A 410 18.69 -37.06 23.31
C LEU A 410 19.22 -37.86 24.50
N LEU A 411 20.34 -37.46 25.09
CA LEU A 411 20.90 -38.09 26.31
C LEU A 411 20.05 -37.80 27.56
N LEU A 412 19.50 -36.60 27.69
CA LEU A 412 18.56 -36.27 28.78
C LEU A 412 17.22 -37.02 28.64
N ALA A 413 16.76 -37.31 27.42
CA ALA A 413 15.58 -38.12 27.17
C ALA A 413 15.79 -39.62 27.48
N LEU A 414 17.04 -40.11 27.39
CA LEU A 414 17.41 -41.50 27.67
C LEU A 414 17.72 -41.79 29.15
N LEU A 415 17.97 -40.75 29.97
CA LEU A 415 18.37 -40.88 31.38
C LEU A 415 17.28 -40.48 32.39
N ALA A 416 16.08 -40.12 31.95
CA ALA A 416 14.94 -39.90 32.84
C ALA A 416 14.21 -41.25 33.16
N PRO A 417 14.05 -41.65 34.43
CA PRO A 417 13.56 -42.98 34.83
C PRO A 417 12.08 -43.29 34.60
#